data_AF-A0A6N7ZF22-F1
#
_entry.id   AF-A0A6N7ZF22-F1
#
_cell.length_a   1.000
_cell.length_b   1.000
_cell.length_c   1.000
_cell.angle_alpha   90.00
_cell.angle_beta   90.00
_cell.angle_gamma   90.00
#
_symmetry.space_group_name_H-M   'P 1'
#
loop_
_entity.id
_entity.type
_entity.pdbx_description
1 polymer ?
#
loop_
_entity_poly.entity_id
_entity_poly.type
_entity_poly.pdbx_seq_one_letter_code
_entity_poly.pdbx_strand_id
1 'polypeptide(L)'
;MYATPTRPMTQDELDRICRVWADSGSDDPTDRWLELWDGGDADDHPEQRDAIVAIAREVGLEVAVEDGVLRVQKTQQLHDEIGARWI
;
A
#
# COMPACT_ATOMS: atom_id res chain seq x y z
N MET A 1 -0.46 -11.08 9.81
CA MET A 1 0.91 -11.62 9.59
C MET A 1 1.52 -10.81 8.46
N TYR A 2 2.69 -10.20 8.67
CA TYR A 2 3.32 -9.36 7.66
C TYR A 2 3.97 -10.21 6.56
N ALA A 3 3.80 -9.79 5.32
CA ALA A 3 4.56 -10.32 4.21
C ALA A 3 6.01 -9.85 4.28
N THR A 4 6.90 -10.73 3.83
CA THR A 4 8.31 -10.41 3.66
C THR A 4 8.52 -10.10 2.19
N PRO A 5 8.83 -8.84 1.82
CA PRO A 5 9.13 -8.50 0.43
C PRO A 5 10.41 -9.21 -0.02
N THR A 6 10.54 -9.47 -1.32
CA THR A 6 11.70 -10.13 -1.93
C THR A 6 12.98 -9.30 -1.83
N ARG A 7 12.82 -7.98 -1.69
CA ARG A 7 13.86 -7.01 -1.34
C ARG A 7 13.29 -5.97 -0.37
N PRO A 8 14.12 -5.30 0.46
CA PRO A 8 13.64 -4.16 1.21
C PRO A 8 13.10 -3.06 0.27
N MET A 9 11.95 -2.49 0.62
CA MET A 9 11.45 -1.28 -0.02
C MET A 9 12.36 -0.10 0.34
N THR A 10 12.56 0.79 -0.63
CA THR A 10 13.26 2.06 -0.44
C THR A 10 12.36 3.08 0.26
N GLN A 11 12.97 4.13 0.83
CA GLN A 11 12.19 5.17 1.50
C GLN A 11 11.23 5.88 0.54
N ASP A 12 11.64 6.15 -0.70
CA ASP A 12 10.76 6.77 -1.71
C ASP A 12 9.54 5.88 -2.04
N GLU A 13 9.71 4.56 -2.08
CA GLU A 13 8.63 3.59 -2.31
C GLU A 13 7.66 3.56 -1.12
N LEU A 14 8.20 3.53 0.10
CA LEU A 14 7.41 3.59 1.33
C LEU A 14 6.64 4.91 1.43
N ASP A 15 7.32 6.05 1.27
CA ASP A 15 6.72 7.38 1.31
C ASP A 15 5.60 7.50 0.27
N ARG A 16 5.78 6.94 -0.92
CA ARG A 16 4.75 6.96 -1.97
C ARG A 16 3.51 6.17 -1.59
N ILE A 17 3.67 4.94 -1.10
CA ILE A 17 2.54 4.08 -0.69
C ILE A 17 1.85 4.70 0.53
N CYS A 18 2.62 5.10 1.55
CA CYS A 18 2.10 5.67 2.79
C CYS A 18 1.39 7.00 2.55
N ARG A 19 1.84 7.81 1.59
CA ARG A 19 1.16 9.06 1.25
C ARG A 19 -0.22 8.83 0.64
N VAL A 20 -0.34 7.90 -0.30
CA VAL A 20 -1.63 7.53 -0.89
C VAL A 20 -2.56 6.98 0.20
N TRP A 21 -2.02 6.10 1.04
CA TRP A 21 -2.75 5.60 2.21
C TRP A 21 -3.19 6.72 3.17
N ALA A 22 -2.34 7.72 3.42
CA ALA A 22 -2.69 8.81 4.33
C ALA A 22 -3.76 9.75 3.78
N ASP A 23 -3.85 9.89 2.45
CA ASP A 23 -4.85 10.75 1.81
C ASP A 23 -6.25 10.13 1.83
N SER A 24 -6.37 8.81 1.62
CA SER A 24 -7.68 8.16 1.45
C SER A 24 -7.71 6.68 1.85
N GLY A 25 -6.65 6.16 2.45
CA GLY A 25 -6.52 4.76 2.82
C GLY A 25 -7.09 4.43 4.20
N SER A 26 -7.22 3.13 4.43
CA SER A 26 -7.65 2.56 5.71
C SER A 26 -6.68 1.44 6.11
N ASP A 27 -6.29 1.43 7.39
CA ASP A 27 -5.48 0.36 7.96
C ASP A 27 -6.32 -0.43 8.98
N ASP A 28 -6.87 -1.58 8.56
CA ASP A 28 -7.51 -2.51 9.49
C ASP A 28 -6.43 -3.42 10.14
N PRO A 29 -6.15 -3.30 11.44
CA PRO A 29 -5.07 -4.05 12.10
C PRO A 29 -5.26 -5.57 12.09
N THR A 30 -6.47 -6.06 11.79
CA THR A 30 -6.78 -7.49 11.69
C THR A 30 -6.61 -8.05 10.29
N ASP A 31 -6.56 -7.19 9.27
CA ASP A 31 -6.37 -7.60 7.88
C ASP A 31 -4.88 -7.73 7.53
N ARG A 32 -4.60 -8.62 6.56
CA ARG A 32 -3.31 -8.76 5.89
C ARG A 32 -3.10 -7.73 4.79
N TRP A 33 -4.13 -6.99 4.42
CA TRP A 33 -4.14 -6.01 3.34
C TRP A 33 -4.14 -4.57 3.89
N LEU A 34 -3.35 -3.71 3.25
CA LEU A 34 -3.39 -2.27 3.45
C LEU A 34 -4.23 -1.66 2.33
N GLU A 35 -5.32 -0.98 2.67
CA GLU A 35 -6.23 -0.36 1.70
C GLU A 35 -5.78 1.06 1.41
N LEU A 36 -5.42 1.35 0.15
CA LEU A 36 -4.81 2.64 -0.21
C LEU A 36 -5.83 3.70 -0.66
N TRP A 37 -6.96 3.26 -1.20
CA TRP A 37 -8.10 4.11 -1.55
C TRP A 37 -9.38 3.46 -1.03
N ASP A 38 -9.86 3.92 0.12
CA ASP A 38 -11.17 3.56 0.62
C ASP A 38 -12.25 4.17 -0.31
N GLY A 39 -13.20 3.35 -0.76
CA GLY A 39 -14.35 3.83 -1.54
C GLY A 39 -14.22 3.87 -3.07
N GLY A 40 -13.13 3.38 -3.68
CA GLY A 40 -13.07 3.15 -5.13
C GLY A 40 -12.23 4.13 -5.95
N ASP A 41 -11.51 5.04 -5.31
CA ASP A 41 -10.78 6.13 -5.99
C ASP A 41 -9.55 5.68 -6.81
N ALA A 42 -9.17 4.40 -6.78
CA ALA A 42 -8.01 3.92 -7.54
C ALA A 42 -8.20 4.05 -9.05
N ASP A 43 -9.45 3.98 -9.52
CA ASP A 43 -9.79 4.13 -10.94
C ASP A 43 -9.79 5.59 -11.41
N ASP A 44 -10.00 6.55 -10.49
CA ASP A 44 -9.85 7.98 -10.77
C ASP A 44 -8.38 8.43 -10.79
N HIS A 45 -7.47 7.61 -10.24
CA HIS A 45 -6.03 7.84 -10.21
C HIS A 45 -5.20 6.70 -10.82
N PRO A 46 -5.42 6.35 -12.11
CA PRO A 46 -4.82 5.16 -12.72
C PRO A 46 -3.28 5.20 -12.75
N GLU A 47 -2.67 6.37 -12.93
CA GLU A 47 -1.21 6.53 -12.92
C GLU A 47 -0.60 6.21 -11.56
N GLN A 48 -1.26 6.61 -10.47
CA GLN A 48 -0.79 6.35 -9.11
C GLN A 48 -1.00 4.88 -8.75
N ARG A 49 -2.15 4.32 -9.12
CA ARG A 49 -2.47 2.91 -8.95
C ARG A 49 -1.42 2.04 -9.64
N ASP A 50 -1.15 2.31 -10.91
CA ASP A 50 -0.20 1.52 -11.70
C ASP A 50 1.24 1.66 -11.17
N ALA A 51 1.62 2.84 -10.67
CA ALA A 51 2.92 3.03 -10.01
C ALA A 51 3.05 2.20 -8.72
N ILE A 52 2.03 2.16 -7.87
CA ILE A 52 2.04 1.34 -6.65
C ILE A 52 2.05 -0.15 -7.00
N VAL A 53 1.25 -0.57 -7.99
CA VAL A 53 1.24 -1.95 -8.48
C VAL A 53 2.61 -2.35 -9.02
N ALA A 54 3.30 -1.45 -9.73
CA ALA A 54 4.66 -1.69 -10.19
C ALA A 54 5.63 -1.90 -9.01
N ILE A 55 5.62 -1.01 -8.02
CA ILE A 55 6.45 -1.13 -6.81
C ILE A 55 6.19 -2.46 -6.11
N ALA A 56 4.91 -2.78 -5.84
CA ALA A 56 4.53 -4.00 -5.17
C ALA A 56 5.02 -5.25 -5.93
N ARG A 57 4.91 -5.26 -7.27
CA ARG A 57 5.45 -6.35 -8.10
C ARG A 57 6.97 -6.45 -8.04
N GLU A 58 7.68 -5.32 -8.06
CA GLU A 58 9.15 -5.30 -7.98
C GLU A 58 9.67 -5.83 -6.64
N VAL A 59 8.94 -5.59 -5.55
CA VAL A 59 9.27 -6.10 -4.22
C VAL A 59 8.57 -7.43 -3.88
N GLY A 60 7.89 -8.04 -4.85
CA GLY A 60 7.25 -9.34 -4.70
C GLY A 60 6.07 -9.39 -3.73
N LEU A 61 5.39 -8.26 -3.55
CA LEU A 61 4.17 -8.15 -2.76
C LEU A 61 2.93 -8.45 -3.61
N GLU A 62 1.94 -9.04 -2.97
CA GLU A 62 0.64 -9.24 -3.59
C GLU A 62 -0.13 -7.90 -3.65
N VAL A 63 -0.89 -7.73 -4.74
CA VAL A 63 -1.83 -6.62 -4.93
C VAL A 63 -3.19 -7.16 -5.30
N ALA A 64 -4.24 -6.54 -4.78
CA ALA A 64 -5.62 -6.80 -5.16
C ALA A 64 -6.30 -5.48 -5.51
N VAL A 65 -7.08 -5.48 -6.58
CA VAL A 65 -7.97 -4.37 -6.94
C VAL A 65 -9.37 -4.94 -6.99
N GLU A 66 -10.21 -4.54 -6.05
CA GLU A 66 -11.58 -5.02 -5.91
C GLU A 66 -12.49 -3.81 -5.69
N ASP A 67 -13.56 -3.69 -6.48
CA ASP A 67 -14.51 -2.57 -6.40
C ASP A 67 -13.84 -1.16 -6.44
N GLY A 68 -12.75 -1.02 -7.22
CA GLY A 68 -11.99 0.23 -7.34
C GLY A 68 -11.05 0.53 -6.16
N VAL A 69 -10.98 -0.34 -5.15
CA VAL A 69 -10.07 -0.21 -4.01
C VAL A 69 -8.77 -0.94 -4.32
N LEU A 70 -7.63 -0.22 -4.30
CA LEU A 70 -6.31 -0.86 -4.36
C LEU A 70 -5.89 -1.31 -2.97
N ARG A 71 -5.57 -2.60 -2.86
CA ARG A 71 -5.02 -3.24 -1.67
C ARG A 71 -3.61 -3.74 -1.95
N VAL A 72 -2.68 -3.42 -1.06
CA VAL A 72 -1.31 -3.96 -1.08
C VAL A 72 -1.09 -4.84 0.13
N GLN A 73 -0.32 -5.91 -0.01
CA GLN A 73 -0.03 -6.79 1.10
C GLN A 73 0.80 -6.07 2.18
N LYS A 74 0.36 -6.14 3.44
CA LYS A 74 1.06 -5.49 4.55
C LYS A 74 2.44 -6.06 4.73
N THR A 75 3.41 -5.17 4.92
CA THR A 75 4.76 -5.51 5.35
C THR A 75 5.07 -4.84 6.68
N GLN A 76 6.07 -5.35 7.39
CA GLN A 76 6.57 -4.71 8.61
C GLN A 76 7.05 -3.27 8.31
N GLN A 77 7.73 -3.06 7.17
CA GLN A 77 8.23 -1.73 6.78
C GLN A 77 7.11 -0.71 6.58
N LEU A 78 5.99 -1.09 5.92
CA LEU A 78 4.84 -0.20 5.75
C LEU A 78 4.18 0.13 7.08
N HIS A 79 3.99 -0.87 7.94
CA HIS A 79 3.39 -0.67 9.25
C HIS A 79 4.24 0.25 10.14
N ASP A 80 5.55 0.05 10.16
CA ASP A 80 6.48 0.88 10.92
C ASP A 80 6.50 2.33 10.40
N GLU A 81 6.52 2.54 9.08
CA GLU A 81 6.50 3.89 8.49
C GLU A 81 5.18 4.62 8.78
N ILE A 82 4.04 3.94 8.65
CA ILE A 82 2.72 4.48 8.99
C ILE A 82 2.68 4.87 10.47
N GLY A 83 3.05 3.96 11.36
CA GLY A 83 3.03 4.18 12.80
C GLY A 83 4.03 5.24 13.28
N ALA A 84 5.14 5.44 12.58
CA ALA A 84 6.16 6.42 12.95
C ALA A 84 5.81 7.85 12.51
N ARG A 85 5.08 8.02 11.41
CA ARG A 85 5.02 9.30 10.68
C ARG A 85 3.62 9.80 10.36
N TRP A 86 2.59 8.95 10.46
CA TRP A 86 1.24 9.26 10.01
C TRP A 86 0.14 8.96 11.05
N ILE A 87 0.49 8.42 12.23
CA ILE A 87 -0.38 8.25 13.41
C ILE A 87 -0.13 9.35 14.45
#